data_AF-A0A6A6KPX1-F1
#
_entry.id   AF-A0A6A6KPX1-F1
#
_cell.length_a   1.000
_cell.length_b   1.000
_cell.length_c   1.000
_cell.angle_alpha   90.00
_cell.angle_beta   90.00
_cell.angle_gamma   90.00
#
_symmetry.space_group_name_H-M   'P 1'
#
loop_
_entity.id
_entity.type
_entity.pdbx_description
1 polymer ?
#
loop_
_entity_poly.entity_id
_entity_poly.type
_entity_poly.pdbx_seq_one_letter_code
_entity_poly.pdbx_strand_id
1 'polypeptide(L)'
;MAMERQQAEGRLLDLLKDAAQEGLINTSQITKGFNRIIDAVDDLSLDIPDARGILQSLISKAASEGWLSASSLKSLSLAPVKQPLEDNATKIFKTKAQFIIQEYFLSGDISEVSSCLESENGNGVAELNAVFVKRLITLAMDRKNREKEMASVLLSSLCFPADDVLNGFVMLIESADDTALDNPVVVEDLAMFLARAVVDEVLAPQHLEEIESQFLGLESIGSKVLRMANSLLKARLSGERILRCWGGAGSSRPGWAVEDVKDKIGKLLEEYDSGGDIREASRCIKELSMPFFHHEVVKKALVTIIEKKNERLWRLLNESFCSGLITSYQMMKGFGRVAETLDDLALDVPDAKKQFVHYVEKAKVAGWLDSSFCFDKSGHDIENGTRP
;
A
#
# COMPACT_ATOMS: atom_id res chain seq x y z
N MET A 1 -7.40 34.52 11.74
CA MET A 1 -8.02 35.39 12.77
C MET A 1 -7.56 36.85 12.72
N ALA A 2 -6.31 37.20 13.08
CA ALA A 2 -5.87 38.61 13.06
C ALA A 2 -5.95 39.24 11.65
N MET A 3 -5.61 38.45 10.63
CA MET A 3 -5.69 38.85 9.22
C MET A 3 -7.14 38.94 8.68
N GLU A 4 -8.09 38.24 9.28
CA GLU A 4 -9.50 38.21 8.83
C GLU A 4 -10.36 39.28 9.53
N ARG A 5 -9.97 39.67 10.75
CA ARG A 5 -10.72 40.59 11.62
C ARG A 5 -9.80 41.70 12.10
N GLN A 6 -9.71 42.77 11.31
CA GLN A 6 -8.84 43.93 11.60
C GLN A 6 -9.10 44.56 12.98
N GLN A 7 -10.34 44.49 13.48
CA GLN A 7 -10.71 44.98 14.82
C GLN A 7 -10.10 44.15 15.98
N ALA A 8 -9.75 42.88 15.72
CA ALA A 8 -9.16 41.97 16.70
C ALA A 8 -7.63 41.91 16.61
N GLU A 9 -7.04 42.46 15.55
CA GLU A 9 -5.60 42.42 15.27
C GLU A 9 -4.76 42.89 16.47
N GLY A 10 -5.06 44.09 17.00
CA GLY A 10 -4.33 44.66 18.14
C GLY A 10 -4.35 43.76 19.36
N ARG A 11 -5.55 43.30 19.77
CA ARG A 11 -5.71 42.45 20.96
C ARG A 11 -5.01 41.09 20.81
N LEU A 12 -4.97 40.53 19.61
CA LEU A 12 -4.31 39.26 19.34
C LEU A 12 -2.79 39.39 19.35
N LEU A 13 -2.25 40.52 18.84
CA LEU A 13 -0.83 40.81 18.94
C LEU A 13 -0.39 41.09 20.38
N ASP A 14 -1.20 41.85 21.14
CA ASP A 14 -0.94 42.12 22.56
C ASP A 14 -0.91 40.79 23.34
N LEU A 15 -1.86 39.88 23.08
CA LEU A 15 -1.87 38.55 23.68
C LEU A 15 -0.62 37.72 23.33
N LEU A 16 -0.18 37.75 22.07
CA LEU A 16 1.02 37.02 21.64
C LEU A 16 2.29 37.60 22.30
N LYS A 17 2.35 38.92 22.42
CA LYS A 17 3.43 39.63 23.11
C LYS A 17 3.48 39.28 24.59
N ASP A 18 2.35 39.35 25.29
CA ASP A 18 2.26 39.00 26.71
C ASP A 18 2.64 37.54 26.93
N ALA A 19 2.15 36.63 26.09
CA ALA A 19 2.51 35.20 26.16
C ALA A 19 4.01 34.95 25.89
N ALA A 20 4.65 35.77 25.05
CA ALA A 20 6.09 35.71 24.81
C ALA A 20 6.89 36.22 26.02
N GLN A 21 6.44 37.32 26.64
CA GLN A 21 7.09 37.94 27.80
C GLN A 21 6.99 37.08 29.06
N GLU A 22 5.84 36.44 29.27
CA GLU A 22 5.60 35.49 30.37
C GLU A 22 6.24 34.11 30.12
N GLY A 23 6.89 33.92 28.97
CA GLY A 23 7.59 32.67 28.64
C GLY A 23 6.66 31.49 28.31
N LEU A 24 5.36 31.73 28.12
CA LEU A 24 4.39 30.71 27.72
C LEU A 24 4.62 30.26 26.27
N ILE A 25 5.13 31.14 25.42
CA ILE A 25 5.52 30.85 24.04
C ILE A 25 6.96 31.34 23.82
N ASN A 26 7.87 30.43 23.48
CA ASN A 26 9.26 30.79 23.23
C ASN A 26 9.48 31.33 21.80
N THR A 27 10.61 32.00 21.58
CA THR A 27 10.97 32.61 20.29
C THR A 27 10.99 31.62 19.12
N SER A 28 11.31 30.35 19.37
CA SER A 28 11.28 29.30 18.33
C SER A 28 9.84 28.99 17.91
N GLN A 29 8.92 28.88 18.86
CA GLN A 29 7.50 28.66 18.59
C GLN A 29 6.87 29.83 17.83
N ILE A 30 7.20 31.07 18.23
CA ILE A 30 6.75 32.28 17.53
C ILE A 30 7.27 32.30 16.09
N THR A 31 8.58 32.11 15.90
CA THR A 31 9.22 32.05 14.58
C THR A 31 8.60 30.96 13.70
N LYS A 32 8.37 29.75 14.23
CA LYS A 32 7.70 28.67 13.51
C LYS A 32 6.26 29.03 13.13
N GLY A 33 5.50 29.66 14.02
CA GLY A 33 4.15 30.14 13.74
C GLY A 33 4.11 31.14 12.59
N PHE A 34 4.97 32.15 12.62
CA PHE A 34 5.08 33.13 11.53
C PHE A 34 5.54 32.49 10.21
N ASN A 35 6.50 31.57 10.24
CA ASN A 35 6.93 30.83 9.03
C ASN A 35 5.80 30.00 8.42
N ARG A 36 4.95 29.36 9.24
CA ARG A 36 3.77 28.65 8.75
C ARG A 36 2.77 29.59 8.08
N ILE A 37 2.58 30.79 8.62
CA ILE A 37 1.71 31.81 8.00
C ILE A 37 2.33 32.34 6.71
N ILE A 38 3.67 32.50 6.65
CA ILE A 38 4.40 32.86 5.42
C ILE A 38 4.20 31.78 4.35
N ASP A 39 4.30 30.50 4.71
CA ASP A 39 4.10 29.38 3.78
C ASP A 39 2.64 29.28 3.28
N ALA A 40 1.67 29.70 4.11
CA ALA A 40 0.24 29.68 3.78
C ALA A 40 -0.30 31.01 3.24
N VAL A 41 0.54 32.05 3.08
CA VAL A 41 0.07 33.41 2.76
C VAL A 41 -0.63 33.50 1.41
N ASP A 42 -0.23 32.67 0.45
CA ASP A 42 -0.82 32.63 -0.89
C ASP A 42 -2.20 31.97 -0.87
N ASP A 43 -2.42 30.91 -0.09
CA ASP A 43 -3.76 30.35 0.11
C ASP A 43 -4.65 31.31 0.92
N LEU A 44 -4.12 31.98 1.94
CA LEU A 44 -4.85 33.00 2.72
C LEU A 44 -5.28 34.20 1.85
N SER A 45 -4.54 34.50 0.78
CA SER A 45 -4.87 35.60 -0.13
C SER A 45 -6.14 35.35 -0.97
N LEU A 46 -6.63 34.11 -1.02
CA LEU A 46 -7.87 33.75 -1.69
C LEU A 46 -9.10 34.25 -0.93
N ASP A 47 -9.03 34.25 0.39
CA ASP A 47 -10.14 34.64 1.28
C ASP A 47 -9.94 36.02 1.89
N ILE A 48 -8.69 36.50 1.99
CA ILE A 48 -8.31 37.77 2.62
C ILE A 48 -7.62 38.67 1.59
N PRO A 49 -8.30 39.72 1.10
CA PRO A 49 -7.67 40.71 0.24
C PRO A 49 -6.43 41.32 0.91
N ASP A 50 -5.32 41.37 0.18
CA ASP A 50 -4.03 41.88 0.67
C ASP A 50 -3.45 41.13 1.90
N ALA A 51 -3.71 39.82 2.03
CA ALA A 51 -3.13 38.96 3.07
C ALA A 51 -1.61 39.16 3.23
N ARG A 52 -0.89 39.33 2.12
CA ARG A 52 0.56 39.55 2.10
C ARG A 52 0.95 40.90 2.72
N GLY A 53 0.27 41.99 2.36
CA GLY A 53 0.51 43.31 2.95
C GLY A 53 0.21 43.32 4.45
N ILE A 54 -0.87 42.66 4.86
CA ILE A 54 -1.24 42.51 6.28
C ILE A 54 -0.15 41.72 7.02
N LEU A 55 0.27 40.56 6.51
CA LEU A 55 1.31 39.75 7.14
C LEU A 55 2.64 40.49 7.28
N GLN A 56 3.03 41.25 6.24
CA GLN A 56 4.21 42.10 6.28
C GLN A 56 4.12 43.15 7.41
N SER A 57 2.95 43.81 7.55
CA SER A 57 2.70 44.77 8.62
C SER A 57 2.81 44.13 10.02
N LEU A 58 2.23 42.93 10.19
CA LEU A 58 2.31 42.17 11.45
C LEU A 58 3.74 41.81 11.81
N ILE A 59 4.53 41.34 10.85
CA ILE A 59 5.94 41.00 11.05
C ILE A 59 6.75 42.24 11.43
N SER A 60 6.55 43.36 10.72
CA SER A 60 7.23 44.62 11.03
C SER A 60 6.88 45.11 12.43
N LYS A 61 5.61 45.01 12.83
CA LYS A 61 5.15 45.41 14.17
C LYS A 61 5.75 44.51 15.26
N ALA A 62 5.65 43.19 15.11
CA ALA A 62 6.23 42.23 16.05
C ALA A 62 7.75 42.38 16.19
N ALA A 63 8.46 42.65 15.08
CA ALA A 63 9.90 42.90 15.10
C ALA A 63 10.24 44.23 15.78
N SER A 64 9.47 45.29 15.54
CA SER A 64 9.66 46.60 16.20
C SER A 64 9.42 46.53 17.71
N GLU A 65 8.56 45.62 18.16
CA GLU A 65 8.25 45.38 19.57
C GLU A 65 9.19 44.35 20.22
N GLY A 66 10.14 43.78 19.47
CA GLY A 66 11.26 43.00 19.99
C GLY A 66 10.95 41.54 20.37
N TRP A 67 9.74 41.04 20.09
CA TRP A 67 9.34 39.66 20.41
C TRP A 67 9.41 38.71 19.20
N LEU A 68 9.77 39.23 18.02
CA LEU A 68 10.03 38.45 16.80
C LEU A 68 11.33 38.90 16.11
N SER A 69 12.16 37.93 15.74
CA SER A 69 13.36 38.20 14.93
C SER A 69 13.03 38.05 13.44
N ALA A 70 12.83 39.17 12.75
CA ALA A 70 12.50 39.17 11.32
C ALA A 70 13.57 38.50 10.45
N SER A 71 14.84 38.52 10.86
CA SER A 71 15.94 37.84 10.14
C SER A 71 15.89 36.32 10.27
N SER A 72 15.12 35.78 11.22
CA SER A 72 14.92 34.34 11.42
C SER A 72 13.71 33.80 10.65
N LEU A 73 12.99 34.68 9.95
CA LEU A 73 11.85 34.32 9.11
C LEU A 73 12.28 34.00 7.69
N LYS A 74 11.49 33.15 7.03
CA LYS A 74 11.57 32.96 5.58
C LYS A 74 11.32 34.31 4.90
N SER A 75 12.04 34.56 3.80
CA SER A 75 11.89 35.83 3.08
C SER A 75 10.48 35.96 2.50
N LEU A 76 9.82 37.08 2.79
CA LEU A 76 8.60 37.50 2.11
C LEU A 76 8.86 38.04 0.69
N SER A 77 10.14 38.19 0.29
CA SER A 77 10.51 38.76 -1.00
C SER A 77 10.04 37.90 -2.17
N LEU A 78 9.68 38.56 -3.28
CA LEU A 78 9.78 37.96 -4.61
C LEU A 78 11.22 37.48 -4.82
N ALA A 79 11.51 36.22 -4.47
CA ALA A 79 12.46 35.44 -5.25
C ALA A 79 11.96 35.43 -6.70
N PRO A 80 12.83 35.34 -7.74
CA PRO A 80 12.36 35.24 -9.11
C PRO A 80 11.34 34.10 -9.15
N VAL A 81 10.09 34.52 -9.30
CA VAL A 81 8.93 33.67 -9.22
C VAL A 81 9.07 32.75 -10.42
N LYS A 82 9.56 31.52 -10.16
CA LYS A 82 8.93 30.34 -10.75
C LYS A 82 7.42 30.60 -10.69
N GLN A 83 6.86 30.84 -11.86
CA GLN A 83 5.84 31.86 -12.18
C GLN A 83 4.57 31.79 -11.30
N PRO A 84 3.77 32.86 -11.15
CA PRO A 84 2.42 32.80 -10.58
C PRO A 84 1.50 31.80 -11.32
N LEU A 85 1.91 31.42 -12.53
CA LEU A 85 1.31 30.38 -13.36
C LEU A 85 1.63 28.97 -12.84
N GLU A 86 2.78 28.76 -12.21
CA GLU A 86 3.30 27.48 -11.70
C GLU A 86 2.53 27.03 -10.45
N ASP A 87 2.16 27.96 -9.56
CA ASP A 87 1.34 27.66 -8.37
C ASP A 87 -0.13 27.33 -8.72
N ASN A 88 -0.73 28.09 -9.65
CA ASN A 88 -2.08 27.79 -10.12
C ASN A 88 -2.10 26.48 -10.94
N ALA A 89 -1.10 26.26 -11.80
CA ALA A 89 -0.97 25.01 -12.54
C ALA A 89 -0.78 23.81 -11.59
N THR A 90 0.04 23.95 -10.55
CA THR A 90 0.23 22.91 -9.54
C THR A 90 -1.05 22.64 -8.76
N LYS A 91 -1.85 23.66 -8.43
CA LYS A 91 -3.16 23.51 -7.76
C LYS A 91 -4.21 22.84 -8.65
N ILE A 92 -4.27 23.22 -9.92
CA ILE A 92 -5.10 22.59 -10.94
C ILE A 92 -4.68 21.13 -11.11
N PHE A 93 -3.38 20.86 -11.20
CA PHE A 93 -2.85 19.51 -11.32
C PHE A 93 -3.16 18.65 -10.09
N LYS A 94 -2.99 19.16 -8.86
CA LYS A 94 -3.38 18.43 -7.63
C LYS A 94 -4.84 18.00 -7.66
N THR A 95 -5.71 18.85 -8.18
CA THR A 95 -7.15 18.57 -8.32
C THR A 95 -7.39 17.49 -9.38
N LYS A 96 -6.77 17.61 -10.56
CA LYS A 96 -6.87 16.61 -11.63
C LYS A 96 -6.28 15.26 -11.22
N ALA A 97 -5.09 15.26 -10.62
CA ALA A 97 -4.42 14.08 -10.09
C ALA A 97 -5.34 13.34 -9.11
N GLN A 98 -6.03 14.07 -8.23
CA GLN A 98 -7.02 13.46 -7.35
C GLN A 98 -8.14 12.74 -8.12
N PHE A 99 -8.71 13.34 -9.17
CA PHE A 99 -9.71 12.68 -9.99
C PHE A 99 -9.15 11.44 -10.70
N ILE A 100 -7.99 11.56 -11.34
CA ILE A 100 -7.31 10.44 -12.02
C ILE A 100 -7.08 9.26 -11.06
N ILE A 101 -6.57 9.54 -9.85
CA ILE A 101 -6.30 8.52 -8.83
C ILE A 101 -7.60 7.88 -8.33
N GLN A 102 -8.66 8.68 -8.11
CA GLN A 102 -9.94 8.17 -7.65
C GLN A 102 -10.59 7.26 -8.69
N GLU A 103 -10.59 7.67 -9.96
CA GLU A 103 -11.06 6.83 -11.07
C GLU A 103 -10.23 5.56 -11.19
N TYR A 104 -8.91 5.67 -11.07
CA TYR A 104 -8.03 4.50 -11.05
C TYR A 104 -8.36 3.52 -9.93
N PHE A 105 -8.64 3.98 -8.71
CA PHE A 105 -9.06 3.08 -7.63
C PHE A 105 -10.39 2.37 -7.88
N LEU A 106 -11.25 2.93 -8.74
CA LEU A 106 -12.50 2.30 -9.17
C LEU A 106 -12.29 1.31 -10.32
N SER A 107 -11.54 1.72 -11.35
CA SER A 107 -11.39 0.99 -12.62
C SER A 107 -10.22 0.00 -12.62
N GLY A 108 -9.13 0.35 -11.95
CA GLY A 108 -7.82 -0.31 -12.04
C GLY A 108 -7.14 -0.18 -13.40
N ASP A 109 -7.57 0.77 -14.24
CA ASP A 109 -7.02 1.00 -15.57
C ASP A 109 -5.74 1.83 -15.50
N ILE A 110 -4.59 1.17 -15.63
CA ILE A 110 -3.28 1.82 -15.60
C ILE A 110 -3.03 2.61 -16.90
N SER A 111 -3.51 2.11 -18.05
CA SER A 111 -3.29 2.75 -19.35
C SER A 111 -4.00 4.10 -19.44
N GLU A 112 -5.20 4.20 -18.87
CA GLU A 112 -5.92 5.47 -18.78
C GLU A 112 -5.16 6.49 -17.90
N VAL A 113 -4.58 6.05 -16.77
CA VAL A 113 -3.77 6.92 -15.92
C VAL A 113 -2.53 7.42 -16.66
N SER A 114 -1.80 6.53 -17.34
CA SER A 114 -0.64 6.91 -18.16
C SER A 114 -1.03 7.94 -19.23
N SER A 115 -2.13 7.70 -19.96
CA SER A 115 -2.59 8.63 -21.00
C SER A 115 -3.00 9.99 -20.44
N CYS A 116 -3.72 10.01 -19.31
CA CYS A 116 -4.09 11.25 -18.62
C CYS A 116 -2.84 12.03 -18.20
N LEU A 117 -1.85 11.37 -17.61
CA LEU A 117 -0.61 12.01 -17.15
C LEU A 117 0.25 12.51 -18.31
N GLU A 118 0.36 11.75 -19.41
CA GLU A 118 1.08 12.19 -20.62
C GLU A 118 0.44 13.44 -21.23
N SER A 119 -0.90 13.52 -21.23
CA SER A 119 -1.62 14.69 -21.75
C SER A 119 -1.36 15.96 -20.93
N GLU A 120 -1.09 15.81 -19.63
CA GLU A 120 -0.76 16.92 -18.73
C GLU A 120 0.74 17.26 -18.76
N ASN A 121 1.60 16.27 -19.03
CA ASN A 121 3.07 16.40 -19.04
C ASN A 121 3.64 17.05 -20.32
N GLY A 122 2.82 17.65 -21.18
CA GLY A 122 3.25 18.35 -22.40
C GLY A 122 4.30 19.47 -22.20
N ASN A 123 4.57 19.87 -20.95
CA ASN A 123 5.59 20.88 -20.60
C ASN A 123 6.75 20.37 -19.70
N GLY A 124 6.87 19.07 -19.44
CA GLY A 124 8.10 18.48 -18.84
C GLY A 124 8.49 19.01 -17.45
N VAL A 125 7.55 19.12 -16.52
CA VAL A 125 7.83 19.59 -15.15
C VAL A 125 7.95 18.39 -14.20
N ALA A 126 9.19 18.00 -13.86
CA ALA A 126 9.53 16.96 -12.86
C ALA A 126 8.74 17.10 -11.53
N GLU A 127 8.40 18.34 -11.17
CA GLU A 127 7.61 18.71 -9.98
C GLU A 127 6.19 18.09 -9.99
N LEU A 128 5.57 17.86 -11.16
CA LEU A 128 4.22 17.29 -11.25
C LEU A 128 4.20 15.79 -10.94
N ASN A 129 5.22 15.04 -11.36
CA ASN A 129 5.32 13.61 -11.06
C ASN A 129 5.48 13.38 -9.55
N ALA A 130 6.35 14.14 -8.88
CA ALA A 130 6.50 14.09 -7.43
C ALA A 130 5.19 14.44 -6.69
N VAL A 131 4.47 15.46 -7.16
CA VAL A 131 3.14 15.83 -6.64
C VAL A 131 2.12 14.70 -6.84
N PHE A 132 2.15 14.02 -7.98
CA PHE A 132 1.27 12.87 -8.23
C PHE A 132 1.59 11.71 -7.30
N VAL A 133 2.87 11.36 -7.11
CA VAL A 133 3.31 10.30 -6.19
C VAL A 133 2.84 10.60 -4.76
N LYS A 134 3.07 11.83 -4.27
CA LYS A 134 2.56 12.26 -2.96
C LYS A 134 1.05 12.06 -2.88
N ARG A 135 0.30 12.55 -3.87
CA ARG A 135 -1.17 12.48 -3.87
C ARG A 135 -1.69 11.05 -3.91
N LEU A 136 -1.07 10.19 -4.71
CA LEU A 136 -1.41 8.77 -4.85
C LEU A 136 -1.28 8.04 -3.51
N ILE A 137 -0.12 8.18 -2.85
CA ILE A 137 0.15 7.50 -1.59
C ILE A 137 -0.73 8.07 -0.47
N THR A 138 -0.87 9.41 -0.36
CA THR A 138 -1.77 10.02 0.64
C THR A 138 -3.20 9.50 0.49
N LEU A 139 -3.77 9.50 -0.73
CA LEU A 139 -5.13 9.01 -0.95
C LEU A 139 -5.29 7.50 -0.71
N ALA A 140 -4.21 6.72 -0.85
CA ALA A 140 -4.22 5.29 -0.57
C ALA A 140 -4.16 4.97 0.94
N MET A 141 -3.40 5.76 1.71
CA MET A 141 -3.28 5.59 3.17
C MET A 141 -4.60 5.84 3.90
N ASP A 142 -5.46 6.69 3.36
CA ASP A 142 -6.81 6.95 3.90
C ASP A 142 -7.83 5.84 3.56
N ARG A 143 -7.38 4.75 2.93
CA ARG A 143 -8.23 3.68 2.39
C ARG A 143 -7.77 2.30 2.86
N LYS A 144 -8.34 1.24 2.26
CA LYS A 144 -8.05 -0.14 2.62
C LYS A 144 -6.81 -0.63 1.88
N ASN A 145 -6.29 -1.78 2.30
CA ASN A 145 -5.08 -2.36 1.69
C ASN A 145 -5.22 -2.64 0.18
N ARG A 146 -6.44 -2.76 -0.35
CA ARG A 146 -6.66 -2.86 -1.80
C ARG A 146 -6.13 -1.64 -2.52
N GLU A 147 -6.51 -0.44 -2.10
CA GLU A 147 -6.06 0.80 -2.74
C GLU A 147 -4.57 1.04 -2.49
N LYS A 148 -4.04 0.53 -1.37
CA LYS A 148 -2.59 0.55 -1.10
C LYS A 148 -1.80 -0.33 -2.07
N GLU A 149 -2.27 -1.56 -2.34
CA GLU A 149 -1.67 -2.43 -3.37
C GLU A 149 -1.80 -1.80 -4.76
N MET A 150 -2.97 -1.26 -5.10
CA MET A 150 -3.17 -0.57 -6.38
C MET A 150 -2.19 0.61 -6.54
N ALA A 151 -1.97 1.40 -5.49
CA ALA A 151 -1.00 2.48 -5.52
C ALA A 151 0.44 1.98 -5.74
N SER A 152 0.87 0.90 -5.08
CA SER A 152 2.19 0.28 -5.31
C SER A 152 2.34 -0.23 -6.75
N VAL A 153 1.33 -0.94 -7.28
CA VAL A 153 1.33 -1.45 -8.65
C VAL A 153 1.36 -0.32 -9.67
N LEU A 154 0.55 0.73 -9.47
CA LEU A 154 0.52 1.90 -10.35
C LEU A 154 1.88 2.60 -10.35
N LEU A 155 2.47 2.83 -9.18
CA LEU A 155 3.76 3.50 -9.06
C LEU A 155 4.87 2.75 -9.81
N SER A 156 4.89 1.41 -9.72
CA SER A 156 5.82 0.57 -10.49
C SER A 156 5.54 0.60 -11.99
N SER A 157 4.27 0.68 -12.40
CA SER A 157 3.87 0.64 -13.81
C SER A 157 4.06 1.96 -14.56
N LEU A 158 4.01 3.10 -13.86
CA LEU A 158 4.17 4.42 -14.46
C LEU A 158 5.62 4.73 -14.86
N CYS A 159 6.59 3.95 -14.36
CA CYS A 159 8.01 4.07 -14.71
C CYS A 159 8.54 5.52 -14.62
N PHE A 160 8.10 6.27 -13.60
CA PHE A 160 8.60 7.62 -13.37
C PHE A 160 10.12 7.65 -13.13
N PRO A 161 10.80 8.76 -13.45
CA PRO A 161 12.18 8.96 -13.03
C PRO A 161 12.35 8.75 -11.53
N ALA A 162 13.41 8.05 -11.12
CA ALA A 162 13.64 7.75 -9.71
C ALA A 162 13.72 9.03 -8.84
N ASP A 163 14.30 10.11 -9.37
CA ASP A 163 14.35 11.41 -8.71
C ASP A 163 12.96 11.99 -8.42
N ASP A 164 11.99 11.80 -9.33
CA ASP A 164 10.62 12.29 -9.14
C ASP A 164 9.91 11.49 -8.05
N VAL A 165 10.12 10.17 -8.02
CA VAL A 165 9.58 9.30 -6.98
C VAL A 165 10.22 9.60 -5.63
N LEU A 166 11.54 9.78 -5.59
CA LEU A 166 12.31 10.20 -4.41
C LEU A 166 11.72 11.50 -3.86
N ASN A 167 11.57 12.53 -4.69
CA ASN A 167 11.00 13.82 -4.29
C ASN A 167 9.55 13.65 -3.78
N GLY A 168 8.74 12.79 -4.38
CA GLY A 168 7.41 12.44 -3.87
C GLY A 168 7.44 11.85 -2.46
N PHE A 169 8.37 10.94 -2.17
CA PHE A 169 8.57 10.37 -0.84
C PHE A 169 9.14 11.39 0.17
N VAL A 170 10.05 12.27 -0.25
CA VAL A 170 10.53 13.39 0.58
C VAL A 170 9.34 14.25 1.00
N MET A 171 8.49 14.67 0.06
CA MET A 171 7.31 15.48 0.37
C MET A 171 6.31 14.77 1.28
N LEU A 172 6.22 13.43 1.25
CA LEU A 172 5.38 12.64 2.14
C LEU A 172 5.95 12.62 3.57
N ILE A 173 7.27 12.41 3.69
CA ILE A 173 7.98 12.37 4.98
C ILE A 173 7.95 13.73 5.67
N GLU A 174 8.13 14.83 4.93
CA GLU A 174 8.01 16.19 5.46
C GLU A 174 6.63 16.48 6.05
N SER A 175 5.56 15.97 5.40
CA SER A 175 4.19 16.15 5.88
C SER A 175 3.69 15.02 6.79
N ALA A 176 4.55 14.10 7.21
CA ALA A 176 4.14 12.93 7.98
C ALA A 176 3.62 13.31 9.38
N ASP A 177 4.21 14.31 10.03
CA ASP A 177 3.75 14.80 11.33
C ASP A 177 2.32 15.38 11.25
N ASP A 178 2.01 16.14 10.19
CA ASP A 178 0.67 16.68 9.98
C ASP A 178 -0.33 15.57 9.60
N THR A 179 0.09 14.63 8.73
CA THR A 179 -0.75 13.49 8.33
C THR A 179 -1.09 12.58 9.52
N ALA A 180 -0.17 12.43 10.48
CA ALA A 180 -0.38 11.64 11.69
C ALA A 180 -1.49 12.21 12.60
N LEU A 181 -1.84 13.50 12.46
CA LEU A 181 -2.94 14.10 13.21
C LEU A 181 -4.29 13.49 12.79
N ASP A 182 -4.43 13.15 11.51
CA ASP A 182 -5.67 12.61 10.93
C ASP A 182 -5.63 11.09 10.80
N ASN A 183 -4.43 10.50 10.60
CA ASN A 183 -4.24 9.06 10.41
C ASN A 183 -3.14 8.51 11.36
N PRO A 184 -3.51 7.87 12.49
CA PRO A 184 -2.53 7.40 13.46
C PRO A 184 -1.67 6.21 12.97
N VAL A 185 -2.03 5.57 11.84
CA VAL A 185 -1.33 4.41 11.25
C VAL A 185 -0.37 4.84 10.11
N VAL A 186 -0.20 6.15 9.90
CA VAL A 186 0.63 6.69 8.81
C VAL A 186 2.08 6.20 8.87
N VAL A 187 2.62 5.94 10.08
CA VAL A 187 4.00 5.48 10.24
C VAL A 187 4.18 4.12 9.57
N GLU A 188 3.31 3.16 9.90
CA GLU A 188 3.35 1.81 9.38
C GLU A 188 3.09 1.79 7.87
N ASP A 189 2.07 2.52 7.42
CA ASP A 189 1.68 2.52 6.02
C ASP A 189 2.74 3.18 5.13
N LEU A 190 3.22 4.37 5.50
CA LEU A 190 4.21 5.09 4.71
C LEU A 190 5.55 4.36 4.70
N ALA A 191 5.95 3.76 5.83
CA ALA A 191 7.16 2.94 5.89
C ALA A 191 7.06 1.72 4.97
N MET A 192 5.89 1.09 4.91
CA MET A 192 5.65 -0.03 4.02
C MET A 192 5.64 0.39 2.54
N PHE A 193 5.04 1.53 2.18
CA PHE A 193 5.12 2.07 0.82
C PHE A 193 6.56 2.34 0.39
N LEU A 194 7.36 2.95 1.26
CA LEU A 194 8.76 3.23 0.98
C LEU A 194 9.57 1.94 0.80
N ALA A 195 9.38 0.96 1.69
CA ALA A 195 10.00 -0.35 1.55
C ALA A 195 9.54 -1.10 0.29
N ARG A 196 8.26 -1.00 -0.07
CA ARG A 196 7.70 -1.60 -1.29
C ARG A 196 8.26 -0.95 -2.55
N ALA A 197 8.43 0.37 -2.58
CA ALA A 197 9.04 1.07 -3.71
C ALA A 197 10.50 0.62 -3.95
N VAL A 198 11.24 0.29 -2.88
CA VAL A 198 12.59 -0.28 -3.00
C VAL A 198 12.56 -1.71 -3.54
N VAL A 199 11.63 -2.54 -3.06
CA VAL A 199 11.48 -3.94 -3.49
C VAL A 199 10.95 -4.07 -4.92
N ASP A 200 10.08 -3.16 -5.35
CA ASP A 200 9.55 -3.07 -6.72
C ASP A 200 10.54 -2.36 -7.67
N GLU A 201 11.76 -2.08 -7.21
CA GLU A 201 12.85 -1.44 -7.97
C GLU A 201 12.50 -0.04 -8.54
N VAL A 202 11.47 0.60 -7.99
CA VAL A 202 11.13 2.00 -8.30
C VAL A 202 12.17 2.95 -7.69
N LEU A 203 12.68 2.60 -6.50
CA LEU A 203 13.77 3.29 -5.83
C LEU A 203 14.93 2.34 -5.56
N ALA A 204 16.15 2.69 -5.99
CA ALA A 204 17.35 2.03 -5.51
C ALA A 204 17.58 2.22 -3.99
N PRO A 205 18.25 1.29 -3.29
CA PRO A 205 18.58 1.44 -1.87
C PRO A 205 19.33 2.73 -1.51
N GLN A 206 20.16 3.26 -2.43
CA GLN A 206 20.87 4.52 -2.25
C GLN A 206 19.92 5.72 -2.08
N HIS A 207 18.79 5.74 -2.78
CA HIS A 207 17.78 6.79 -2.63
C HIS A 207 17.19 6.82 -1.22
N LEU A 208 17.03 5.65 -0.57
CA LEU A 208 16.59 5.61 0.82
C LEU A 208 17.62 6.25 1.75
N GLU A 209 18.92 5.98 1.54
CA GLU A 209 20.00 6.61 2.31
C GLU A 209 20.04 8.13 2.10
N GLU A 210 19.79 8.60 0.88
CA GLU A 210 19.70 10.01 0.55
C GLU A 210 18.55 10.70 1.30
N ILE A 211 17.36 10.10 1.31
CA ILE A 211 16.22 10.60 2.10
C ILE A 211 16.60 10.62 3.58
N GLU A 212 17.17 9.53 4.12
CA GLU A 212 17.57 9.47 5.52
C GLU A 212 18.53 10.59 5.91
N SER A 213 19.51 10.89 5.05
CA SER A 213 20.49 11.95 5.28
C SER A 213 19.86 13.33 5.46
N GLN A 214 18.73 13.60 4.80
CA GLN A 214 18.00 14.87 4.90
C GLN A 214 17.25 15.03 6.22
N PHE A 215 16.88 13.92 6.87
CA PHE A 215 16.08 13.92 8.11
C PHE A 215 16.87 13.46 9.35
N LEU A 216 18.20 13.36 9.26
CA LEU A 216 19.07 12.99 10.39
C LEU A 216 18.96 13.99 11.54
N GLY A 217 18.78 13.48 12.77
CA GLY A 217 18.82 14.27 14.01
C GLY A 217 17.49 14.92 14.42
N LEU A 218 16.41 14.71 13.67
CA LEU A 218 15.05 15.13 14.02
C LEU A 218 14.26 13.96 14.62
N GLU A 219 13.79 14.08 15.85
CA GLU A 219 12.77 13.17 16.41
C GLU A 219 11.39 13.65 15.89
N SER A 220 10.96 13.09 14.76
CA SER A 220 9.70 13.39 14.08
C SER A 220 8.97 12.11 13.68
N ILE A 221 7.71 12.22 13.24
CA ILE A 221 7.01 11.07 12.64
C ILE A 221 7.74 10.61 11.38
N GLY A 222 8.23 11.54 10.55
CA GLY A 222 9.00 11.23 9.36
C GLY A 222 10.27 10.40 9.63
N SER A 223 11.01 10.68 10.69
CA SER A 223 12.20 9.87 11.04
C SER A 223 11.85 8.48 11.60
N LYS A 224 10.66 8.31 12.21
CA LYS A 224 10.14 6.99 12.60
C LYS A 224 9.76 6.15 11.38
N VAL A 225 9.13 6.76 10.38
CA VAL A 225 8.82 6.12 9.09
C VAL A 225 10.08 5.54 8.47
N LEU A 226 11.14 6.35 8.36
CA LEU A 226 12.42 5.94 7.79
C LEU A 226 13.03 4.77 8.56
N ARG A 227 13.13 4.90 9.88
CA ARG A 227 13.66 3.84 10.76
C ARG A 227 12.90 2.51 10.61
N MET A 228 11.56 2.58 10.48
CA MET A 228 10.72 1.40 10.28
C MET A 228 10.93 0.79 8.90
N ALA A 229 10.93 1.59 7.82
CA ALA A 229 11.17 1.12 6.46
C ALA A 229 12.52 0.39 6.34
N ASN A 230 13.55 0.96 6.96
CA ASN A 230 14.89 0.39 6.99
C ASN A 230 14.94 -0.93 7.79
N SER A 231 14.18 -1.03 8.89
CA SER A 231 14.01 -2.27 9.64
C SER A 231 13.29 -3.35 8.83
N LEU A 232 12.25 -2.99 8.08
CA LEU A 232 11.50 -3.91 7.21
C LEU A 232 12.41 -4.50 6.12
N LEU A 233 13.21 -3.67 5.45
CA LEU A 233 14.11 -4.08 4.38
C LEU A 233 15.25 -4.99 4.87
N LYS A 234 15.76 -4.76 6.09
CA LYS A 234 16.84 -5.58 6.70
C LYS A 234 16.35 -6.92 7.26
N ALA A 235 15.04 -7.14 7.37
CA ALA A 235 14.49 -8.39 7.89
C ALA A 235 14.76 -9.58 6.96
N ARG A 236 14.85 -10.79 7.52
CA ARG A 236 15.01 -12.02 6.72
C ARG A 236 13.82 -12.22 5.79
N LEU A 237 14.09 -12.55 4.51
CA LEU A 237 13.07 -12.72 3.46
C LEU A 237 12.19 -11.46 3.28
N SER A 238 12.76 -10.27 3.50
CA SER A 238 12.04 -8.99 3.40
C SER A 238 11.38 -8.80 2.05
N GLY A 239 12.08 -9.07 0.94
CA GLY A 239 11.54 -8.92 -0.41
C GLY A 239 10.21 -9.65 -0.63
N GLU A 240 10.15 -10.97 -0.40
CA GLU A 240 8.91 -11.74 -0.60
C GLU A 240 7.78 -11.29 0.34
N ARG A 241 8.12 -10.91 1.58
CA ARG A 241 7.13 -10.43 2.56
C ARG A 241 6.55 -9.07 2.16
N ILE A 242 7.42 -8.16 1.73
CA ILE A 242 7.05 -6.81 1.31
C ILE A 242 6.24 -6.86 0.02
N LEU A 243 6.58 -7.73 -0.93
CA LEU A 243 5.76 -7.96 -2.13
C LEU A 243 4.31 -8.40 -1.84
N ARG A 244 4.02 -8.89 -0.63
CA ARG A 244 2.68 -9.31 -0.19
C ARG A 244 2.12 -8.44 0.95
N CYS A 245 2.74 -7.30 1.24
CA CYS A 245 2.46 -6.52 2.46
C CYS A 245 1.01 -6.03 2.56
N TRP A 246 0.38 -5.72 1.44
CA TRP A 246 -1.01 -5.26 1.39
C TRP A 246 -2.02 -6.42 1.28
N GLY A 247 -1.55 -7.67 1.20
CA GLY A 247 -2.40 -8.85 1.22
C GLY A 247 -3.04 -9.22 -0.13
N GLY A 248 -2.52 -8.74 -1.27
CA GLY A 248 -3.05 -9.07 -2.59
C GLY A 248 -1.96 -9.54 -3.56
N ALA A 249 -2.03 -10.81 -3.99
CA ALA A 249 -1.49 -11.14 -5.30
C ALA A 249 -2.41 -10.47 -6.34
N GLY A 250 -1.82 -9.83 -7.34
CA GLY A 250 -2.49 -8.83 -8.16
C GLY A 250 -3.82 -9.26 -8.79
N SER A 251 -4.89 -8.53 -8.48
CA SER A 251 -5.97 -8.30 -9.43
C SER A 251 -6.74 -7.03 -9.08
N SER A 252 -7.11 -6.27 -10.11
CA SER A 252 -7.77 -4.97 -10.07
C SER A 252 -9.22 -4.98 -9.50
N ARG A 253 -9.62 -6.00 -8.72
CA ARG A 253 -10.98 -6.13 -8.16
C ARG A 253 -10.97 -6.23 -6.62
N PRO A 254 -12.09 -5.87 -5.94
CA PRO A 254 -12.08 -5.51 -4.53
C PRO A 254 -11.66 -6.61 -3.58
N GLY A 255 -10.69 -6.28 -2.73
CA GLY A 255 -10.45 -6.77 -1.36
C GLY A 255 -11.16 -8.05 -0.94
N TRP A 256 -10.60 -9.20 -1.28
CA TRP A 256 -10.96 -10.45 -0.61
C TRP A 256 -10.00 -10.66 0.55
N ALA A 257 -10.52 -10.77 1.76
CA ALA A 257 -9.81 -11.51 2.79
C ALA A 257 -9.55 -12.93 2.25
N VAL A 258 -8.49 -13.60 2.70
CA VAL A 258 -8.19 -14.98 2.29
C VAL A 258 -9.43 -15.88 2.46
N GLU A 259 -10.24 -15.60 3.47
CA GLU A 259 -11.52 -16.23 3.76
C GLU A 259 -12.59 -15.97 2.68
N ASP A 260 -12.70 -14.76 2.14
CA ASP A 260 -13.61 -14.46 1.02
C ASP A 260 -13.18 -15.20 -0.26
N VAL A 261 -11.87 -15.32 -0.51
CA VAL A 261 -11.34 -16.13 -1.62
C VAL A 261 -11.72 -17.59 -1.43
N LYS A 262 -11.52 -18.13 -0.21
CA LYS A 262 -11.87 -19.51 0.14
C LYS A 262 -13.36 -19.79 0.00
N ASP A 263 -14.21 -18.86 0.39
CA ASP A 263 -15.66 -18.96 0.25
C ASP A 263 -16.06 -18.94 -1.22
N LYS A 264 -15.45 -18.08 -2.02
CA LYS A 264 -15.73 -18.02 -3.46
C LYS A 264 -15.25 -19.25 -4.21
N ILE A 265 -14.08 -19.78 -3.86
CA ILE A 265 -13.62 -21.10 -4.33
C ILE A 265 -14.63 -22.18 -3.91
N GLY A 266 -15.11 -22.15 -2.67
CA GLY A 266 -16.14 -23.09 -2.20
C GLY A 266 -17.41 -23.06 -3.06
N LYS A 267 -17.98 -21.87 -3.27
CA LYS A 267 -19.18 -21.65 -4.08
C LYS A 267 -18.98 -22.08 -5.54
N LEU A 268 -17.82 -21.77 -6.13
CA LEU A 268 -17.46 -22.20 -7.48
C LEU A 268 -17.47 -23.73 -7.61
N LEU A 269 -16.86 -24.43 -6.66
CA LEU A 269 -16.79 -25.88 -6.68
C LEU A 269 -18.17 -26.52 -6.46
N GLU A 270 -18.98 -25.93 -5.57
CA GLU A 270 -20.35 -26.37 -5.30
C GLU A 270 -21.28 -26.17 -6.51
N GLU A 271 -21.16 -25.05 -7.22
CA GLU A 271 -21.93 -24.76 -8.44
C GLU A 271 -21.59 -25.77 -9.55
N TYR A 272 -20.29 -26.04 -9.75
CA TYR A 272 -19.85 -27.02 -10.72
C TYR A 272 -20.29 -28.45 -10.37
N ASP A 273 -20.26 -28.80 -9.08
CA ASP A 273 -20.77 -30.08 -8.57
C ASP A 273 -22.28 -30.24 -8.82
N SER A 274 -23.04 -29.16 -8.58
CA SER A 274 -24.50 -29.13 -8.72
C SER A 274 -25.01 -29.14 -10.17
N GLY A 275 -24.11 -29.24 -11.15
CA GLY A 275 -24.47 -29.37 -12.56
C GLY A 275 -23.75 -28.40 -13.50
N GLY A 276 -22.92 -27.49 -12.98
CA GLY A 276 -22.21 -26.48 -13.78
C GLY A 276 -21.24 -27.05 -14.84
N ASP A 277 -20.89 -26.19 -15.80
CA ASP A 277 -20.01 -26.50 -16.94
C ASP A 277 -18.52 -26.38 -16.58
N ILE A 278 -17.69 -27.26 -17.13
CA ILE A 278 -16.25 -27.31 -16.82
C ILE A 278 -15.49 -26.08 -17.35
N ARG A 279 -15.93 -25.50 -18.47
CA ARG A 279 -15.31 -24.28 -19.03
C ARG A 279 -15.67 -23.08 -18.18
N GLU A 280 -16.90 -23.04 -17.67
CA GLU A 280 -17.33 -21.99 -16.75
C GLU A 280 -16.53 -22.04 -15.45
N ALA A 281 -16.41 -23.22 -14.84
CA ALA A 281 -15.60 -23.40 -13.63
C ALA A 281 -14.13 -23.02 -13.86
N SER A 282 -13.55 -23.41 -15.00
CA SER A 282 -12.18 -23.04 -15.38
C SER A 282 -12.02 -21.53 -15.61
N ARG A 283 -13.02 -20.89 -16.23
CA ARG A 283 -13.07 -19.42 -16.38
C ARG A 283 -13.13 -18.75 -15.01
N CYS A 284 -14.02 -19.19 -14.13
CA CYS A 284 -14.16 -18.63 -12.79
C CYS A 284 -12.86 -18.78 -11.96
N ILE A 285 -12.15 -19.91 -12.07
CA ILE A 285 -10.82 -20.09 -11.44
C ILE A 285 -9.83 -19.07 -12.01
N LYS A 286 -9.78 -18.90 -13.34
CA LYS A 286 -8.90 -17.94 -14.00
C LYS A 286 -9.20 -16.49 -13.57
N GLU A 287 -10.47 -16.15 -13.44
CA GLU A 287 -10.95 -14.83 -13.02
C GLU A 287 -10.70 -14.53 -11.53
N LEU A 288 -10.33 -15.53 -10.72
CA LEU A 288 -9.78 -15.27 -9.39
C LEU A 288 -8.46 -14.48 -9.50
N SER A 289 -7.71 -14.63 -10.60
CA SER A 289 -6.42 -13.96 -10.85
C SER A 289 -5.40 -14.15 -9.72
N MET A 290 -5.44 -15.31 -9.05
CA MET A 290 -4.61 -15.64 -7.88
C MET A 290 -3.79 -16.92 -8.11
N PRO A 291 -2.86 -16.95 -9.09
CA PRO A 291 -2.16 -18.17 -9.51
C PRO A 291 -1.37 -18.83 -8.37
N PHE A 292 -0.88 -18.05 -7.40
CA PHE A 292 -0.16 -18.57 -6.23
C PHE A 292 -1.05 -19.19 -5.15
N PHE A 293 -2.37 -18.99 -5.26
CA PHE A 293 -3.40 -19.49 -4.34
C PHE A 293 -4.27 -20.59 -4.95
N HIS A 294 -4.00 -21.02 -6.19
CA HIS A 294 -4.73 -22.10 -6.86
C HIS A 294 -4.65 -23.45 -6.10
N HIS A 295 -3.63 -23.65 -5.25
CA HIS A 295 -3.56 -24.79 -4.34
C HIS A 295 -4.78 -24.92 -3.42
N GLU A 296 -5.49 -23.82 -3.14
CA GLU A 296 -6.71 -23.85 -2.33
C GLU A 296 -7.89 -24.46 -3.11
N VAL A 297 -7.96 -24.24 -4.44
CA VAL A 297 -8.91 -24.92 -5.33
C VAL A 297 -8.67 -26.43 -5.28
N VAL A 298 -7.41 -26.84 -5.40
CA VAL A 298 -6.99 -28.25 -5.32
C VAL A 298 -7.35 -28.86 -3.97
N LYS A 299 -7.01 -28.18 -2.86
CA LYS A 299 -7.29 -28.65 -1.50
C LYS A 299 -8.79 -28.86 -1.29
N LYS A 300 -9.62 -27.84 -1.54
CA LYS A 300 -11.07 -27.91 -1.32
C LYS A 300 -11.73 -28.96 -2.21
N ALA A 301 -11.36 -29.01 -3.49
CA ALA A 301 -11.86 -30.03 -4.40
C ALA A 301 -11.50 -31.44 -3.91
N LEU A 302 -10.25 -31.67 -3.50
CA LEU A 302 -9.81 -32.99 -3.05
C LEU A 302 -10.47 -33.44 -1.75
N VAL A 303 -10.70 -32.53 -0.80
CA VAL A 303 -11.50 -32.82 0.41
C VAL A 303 -12.91 -33.26 0.01
N THR A 304 -13.60 -32.51 -0.85
CA THR A 304 -14.96 -32.87 -1.29
C THR A 304 -14.98 -34.18 -2.11
N ILE A 305 -13.93 -34.46 -2.89
CA ILE A 305 -13.76 -35.74 -3.59
C ILE A 305 -13.71 -36.90 -2.59
N ILE A 306 -12.96 -36.76 -1.50
CA ILE A 306 -12.82 -37.81 -0.47
C ILE A 306 -14.13 -37.97 0.34
N GLU A 307 -14.80 -36.88 0.69
CA GLU A 307 -16.07 -36.90 1.43
C GLU A 307 -17.22 -37.52 0.63
N LYS A 308 -17.33 -37.18 -0.65
CA LYS A 308 -18.51 -37.52 -1.48
C LYS A 308 -18.22 -38.50 -2.61
N LYS A 309 -16.98 -38.98 -2.77
CA LYS A 309 -16.52 -39.79 -3.92
C LYS A 309 -16.82 -39.12 -5.27
N ASN A 310 -16.54 -37.82 -5.34
CA ASN A 310 -17.00 -36.95 -6.42
C ASN A 310 -16.11 -37.00 -7.67
N GLU A 311 -16.52 -37.73 -8.71
CA GLU A 311 -15.77 -37.81 -9.96
C GLU A 311 -15.81 -36.54 -10.83
N ARG A 312 -16.79 -35.65 -10.65
CA ARG A 312 -16.87 -34.41 -11.43
C ARG A 312 -15.72 -33.48 -11.07
N LEU A 313 -15.48 -33.28 -9.78
CA LEU A 313 -14.40 -32.43 -9.28
C LEU A 313 -13.02 -32.95 -9.68
N TRP A 314 -12.84 -34.27 -9.73
CA TRP A 314 -11.62 -34.87 -10.29
C TRP A 314 -11.41 -34.47 -11.77
N ARG A 315 -12.47 -34.49 -12.59
CA ARG A 315 -12.40 -34.03 -13.99
C ARG A 315 -12.05 -32.55 -14.11
N LEU A 316 -12.56 -31.69 -13.22
CA LEU A 316 -12.22 -30.27 -13.20
C LEU A 316 -10.73 -30.06 -12.91
N LEU A 317 -10.17 -30.77 -11.92
CA LEU A 317 -8.74 -30.70 -11.61
C LEU A 317 -7.89 -31.18 -12.79
N ASN A 318 -8.32 -32.25 -13.47
CA ASN A 318 -7.64 -32.74 -14.66
C ASN A 318 -7.60 -31.71 -15.78
N GLU A 319 -8.74 -31.13 -16.12
CA GLU A 319 -8.83 -30.11 -17.17
C GLU A 319 -8.02 -28.86 -16.80
N SER A 320 -8.10 -28.43 -15.53
CA SER A 320 -7.35 -27.28 -15.04
C SER A 320 -5.84 -27.51 -15.08
N PHE A 321 -5.37 -28.74 -14.89
CA PHE A 321 -3.96 -29.09 -15.04
C PHE A 321 -3.54 -29.17 -16.51
N CYS A 322 -4.28 -29.92 -17.34
CA CYS A 322 -3.97 -30.12 -18.76
C CYS A 322 -3.97 -28.80 -19.55
N SER A 323 -4.84 -27.86 -19.20
CA SER A 323 -4.89 -26.52 -19.79
C SER A 323 -3.80 -25.56 -19.26
N GLY A 324 -3.02 -25.97 -18.26
CA GLY A 324 -2.00 -25.13 -17.61
C GLY A 324 -2.55 -24.09 -16.64
N LEU A 325 -3.86 -24.09 -16.38
CA LEU A 325 -4.51 -23.17 -15.43
C LEU A 325 -4.03 -23.38 -13.99
N ILE A 326 -3.80 -24.63 -13.59
CA ILE A 326 -3.19 -25.01 -12.31
C ILE A 326 -1.88 -25.73 -12.59
N THR A 327 -0.77 -25.16 -12.11
CA THR A 327 0.56 -25.72 -12.33
C THR A 327 0.81 -26.96 -11.46
N SER A 328 1.77 -27.80 -11.85
CA SER A 328 2.19 -28.97 -11.04
C SER A 328 2.60 -28.58 -9.62
N TYR A 329 3.26 -27.42 -9.45
CA TYR A 329 3.58 -26.88 -8.12
C TYR A 329 2.32 -26.60 -7.29
N GLN A 330 1.29 -25.98 -7.87
CA GLN A 330 0.03 -25.70 -7.17
C GLN A 330 -0.75 -26.99 -6.87
N MET A 331 -0.70 -27.99 -7.76
CA MET A 331 -1.21 -29.34 -7.50
C MET A 331 -0.51 -29.97 -6.30
N MET A 332 0.82 -30.08 -6.33
CA MET A 332 1.63 -30.62 -5.24
C MET A 332 1.34 -29.94 -3.91
N LYS A 333 1.32 -28.60 -3.89
CA LYS A 333 1.02 -27.83 -2.69
C LYS A 333 -0.37 -28.14 -2.16
N GLY A 334 -1.39 -28.20 -3.05
CA GLY A 334 -2.77 -28.54 -2.68
C GLY A 334 -2.90 -29.92 -2.03
N PHE A 335 -2.27 -30.94 -2.63
CA PHE A 335 -2.20 -32.29 -2.06
C PHE A 335 -1.48 -32.30 -0.70
N GLY A 336 -0.36 -31.58 -0.57
CA GLY A 336 0.35 -31.41 0.71
C GLY A 336 -0.53 -30.82 1.80
N ARG A 337 -1.35 -29.81 1.48
CA ARG A 337 -2.27 -29.20 2.46
C ARG A 337 -3.39 -30.14 2.92
N VAL A 338 -3.83 -31.07 2.07
CA VAL A 338 -4.78 -32.10 2.47
C VAL A 338 -4.09 -33.12 3.37
N ALA A 339 -2.86 -33.52 3.06
CA ALA A 339 -2.08 -34.42 3.92
C ALA A 339 -1.88 -33.87 5.34
N GLU A 340 -1.65 -32.55 5.48
CA GLU A 340 -1.55 -31.86 6.77
C GLU A 340 -2.83 -31.98 7.62
N THR A 341 -4.00 -32.01 6.98
CA THR A 341 -5.33 -32.01 7.63
C THR A 341 -6.04 -33.36 7.54
N LEU A 342 -5.32 -34.42 7.14
CA LEU A 342 -5.90 -35.73 6.85
C LEU A 342 -6.40 -36.47 8.09
N ASP A 343 -5.80 -36.22 9.26
CA ASP A 343 -6.27 -36.81 10.52
C ASP A 343 -7.62 -36.21 10.92
N ASP A 344 -7.79 -34.90 10.78
CA ASP A 344 -9.05 -34.22 11.05
C ASP A 344 -10.14 -34.70 10.08
N LEU A 345 -9.81 -34.81 8.79
CA LEU A 345 -10.74 -35.35 7.78
C LEU A 345 -11.14 -36.80 8.08
N ALA A 346 -10.26 -37.59 8.69
CA ALA A 346 -10.55 -38.97 9.06
C ALA A 346 -11.53 -39.09 10.25
N LEU A 347 -11.76 -38.00 11.01
CA LEU A 347 -12.80 -37.96 12.03
C LEU A 347 -14.20 -38.01 11.40
N ASP A 348 -14.37 -37.36 10.25
CA ASP A 348 -15.64 -37.32 9.51
C ASP A 348 -15.78 -38.48 8.51
N VAL A 349 -14.67 -38.92 7.92
CA VAL A 349 -14.62 -39.95 6.87
C VAL A 349 -13.63 -41.05 7.26
N PRO A 350 -14.09 -42.18 7.84
CA PRO A 350 -13.20 -43.20 8.42
C PRO A 350 -12.17 -43.82 7.46
N ASP A 351 -12.45 -43.83 6.15
CA ASP A 351 -11.55 -44.33 5.12
C ASP A 351 -10.77 -43.23 4.38
N ALA A 352 -10.82 -41.97 4.84
CA ALA A 352 -10.17 -40.82 4.20
C ALA A 352 -8.68 -41.05 3.89
N LYS A 353 -7.94 -41.64 4.82
CA LYS A 353 -6.52 -41.96 4.63
C LYS A 353 -6.30 -42.92 3.45
N LYS A 354 -7.11 -43.98 3.34
CA LYS A 354 -7.02 -44.95 2.25
C LYS A 354 -7.42 -44.32 0.92
N GLN A 355 -8.48 -43.50 0.92
CA GLN A 355 -8.91 -42.76 -0.26
C GLN A 355 -7.84 -41.76 -0.73
N PHE A 356 -7.21 -41.02 0.18
CA PHE A 356 -6.15 -40.07 -0.15
C PHE A 356 -4.94 -40.75 -0.80
N VAL A 357 -4.50 -41.91 -0.27
CA VAL A 357 -3.43 -42.73 -0.89
C VAL A 357 -3.80 -43.08 -2.34
N HIS A 358 -5.03 -43.55 -2.57
CA HIS A 358 -5.52 -43.89 -3.90
C HIS A 358 -5.48 -42.69 -4.86
N TYR A 359 -5.91 -41.50 -4.41
CA TYR A 359 -5.88 -40.29 -5.23
C TYR A 359 -4.48 -39.74 -5.48
N VAL A 360 -3.54 -39.91 -4.55
CA VAL A 360 -2.12 -39.57 -4.76
C VAL A 360 -1.54 -40.43 -5.88
N GLU A 361 -1.76 -41.75 -5.85
CA GLU A 361 -1.27 -42.64 -6.90
C GLU A 361 -1.92 -42.33 -8.26
N LYS A 362 -3.22 -42.04 -8.26
CA LYS A 362 -3.93 -41.60 -9.47
C LYS A 362 -3.36 -40.28 -10.02
N ALA A 363 -3.00 -39.34 -9.14
CA ALA A 363 -2.41 -38.05 -9.52
C ALA A 363 -0.97 -38.19 -10.06
N LYS A 364 -0.18 -39.13 -9.54
CA LYS A 364 1.14 -39.49 -10.09
C LYS A 364 1.00 -40.05 -11.51
N VAL A 365 0.07 -40.98 -11.73
CA VAL A 365 -0.21 -41.54 -13.06
C VAL A 365 -0.68 -40.46 -14.04
N ALA A 366 -1.46 -39.49 -13.57
CA ALA A 366 -1.91 -38.35 -14.37
C ALA A 366 -0.82 -37.28 -14.60
N GLY A 367 0.38 -37.45 -14.01
CA GLY A 367 1.50 -36.51 -14.14
C GLY A 367 1.35 -35.22 -13.34
N TRP A 368 0.40 -35.14 -12.41
CA TRP A 368 0.19 -33.94 -11.58
C TRP A 368 1.25 -33.83 -10.48
N LEU A 369 1.65 -34.98 -9.94
CA LEU A 369 2.61 -35.14 -8.86
C LEU A 369 3.85 -35.91 -9.35
N ASP A 370 5.00 -35.54 -8.83
CA ASP A 370 6.24 -36.29 -9.04
C ASP A 370 6.15 -37.67 -8.37
N SER A 371 6.85 -38.66 -8.91
CA SER A 371 6.94 -40.00 -8.32
C SER A 371 7.57 -39.98 -6.92
N SER A 372 8.41 -38.98 -6.64
CA SER A 372 9.01 -38.69 -5.34
C SER A 372 8.06 -38.05 -4.32
N PHE A 373 6.84 -37.67 -4.71
CA PHE A 373 5.85 -37.16 -3.77
C PHE A 373 5.50 -38.23 -2.73
N CYS A 374 5.95 -37.99 -1.51
CA CYS A 374 5.69 -38.82 -0.33
C CYS A 374 4.91 -38.00 0.70
N PHE A 375 3.94 -38.63 1.34
CA PHE A 375 3.28 -38.08 2.53
C PHE A 375 3.52 -39.07 3.67
N ASP A 376 4.48 -38.75 4.53
CA ASP A 376 4.84 -39.64 5.63
C ASP A 376 3.80 -39.55 6.76
N LYS A 377 3.15 -40.69 7.05
CA LYS A 377 2.69 -41.06 8.40
C LYS A 377 2.84 -42.57 8.62
N SER A 378 4.08 -43.07 8.63
CA SER A 378 4.41 -44.26 9.40
C SER A 378 5.02 -43.82 10.73
N GLY A 379 4.26 -43.91 11.82
CA GLY A 379 4.77 -43.57 13.15
C GLY A 379 3.77 -43.76 14.28
N HIS A 380 3.45 -45.01 14.60
CA HIS A 380 3.49 -45.61 15.96
C HIS A 380 2.65 -46.89 16.02
N ASP A 381 3.26 -48.01 15.62
CA ASP A 381 3.08 -49.28 16.34
C ASP A 381 4.47 -49.63 16.88
N ILE A 382 4.80 -49.09 18.06
CA ILE A 382 5.89 -49.69 18.85
C ILE A 382 5.26 -50.96 19.44
N GLU A 383 5.57 -52.09 18.80
CA GLU A 383 5.43 -53.39 19.43
C GLU A 383 6.25 -53.38 20.73
N ASN A 384 5.53 -53.36 21.85
CA ASN A 384 6.04 -53.85 23.11
C ASN A 384 6.35 -55.34 22.93
N GLY A 385 7.63 -55.72 22.97
CA GLY A 385 8.01 -57.12 22.77
C GLY A 385 9.45 -57.46 23.12
N THR A 386 9.75 -57.42 24.42
CA THR A 386 10.66 -58.31 25.17
C THR A 386 12.05 -58.70 24.63
N ARG A 387 13.06 -58.34 25.45
CA ARG A 387 14.40 -58.95 25.58
C ARG A 387 14.41 -60.49 25.54
N PRO A 388 15.54 -61.13 25.19
CA PRO A 388 16.71 -61.24 26.09
C PRO A 388 17.83 -60.24 25.82
#